data_AF-A0A2T0VSH6-F1
#
_entry.id   AF-A0A2T0VSH6-F1
#
_cell.length_a   1.000
_cell.length_b   1.000
_cell.length_c   1.000
_cell.angle_alpha   90.00
_cell.angle_beta   90.00
_cell.angle_gamma   90.00
#
_symmetry.space_group_name_H-M   'P 1'
#
loop_
_entity.id
_entity.type
_entity.pdbx_description
1 polymer ?
#
loop_
_entity_poly.entity_id
_entity_poly.type
_entity_poly.pdbx_seq_one_letter_code
_entity_poly.pdbx_strand_id
1 'polypeptide(L)'
;MDETNINWVLAIACLLAGIGIGALGYHLLNASAGNTQRLRQRLAERERELAELKDGMSDGLERIARLAESLQRESHSLEQEAEEARERLGARSLRRQALDAVSPAAATPTTEPAAPRDYADGNRGTLSEDFGLKQDDASTPQPPRY
;
A
#
# COMPACT_ATOMS: atom_id res chain seq x y z
N MET A 1 50.88 -15.56 74.73
CA MET A 1 49.45 -15.45 75.12
C MET A 1 48.63 -14.79 73.99
N ASP A 2 49.16 -14.80 72.76
CA ASP A 2 48.75 -13.89 71.69
C ASP A 2 47.94 -14.61 70.60
N GLU A 3 48.16 -15.92 70.44
CA GLU A 3 47.44 -16.77 69.47
C GLU A 3 45.93 -16.86 69.77
N THR A 4 45.54 -16.93 71.05
CA THR A 4 44.12 -16.98 71.45
C THR A 4 43.39 -15.67 71.14
N ASN A 5 44.06 -14.52 71.32
CA ASN A 5 43.51 -13.20 70.99
C ASN A 5 43.32 -13.03 69.49
N ILE A 6 44.30 -13.48 68.69
CA ILE A 6 44.23 -13.45 67.22
C ILE A 6 43.09 -14.34 66.70
N ASN A 7 42.91 -15.54 67.26
CA ASN A 7 41.85 -16.44 66.81
C ASN A 7 40.44 -15.89 67.11
N TRP A 8 40.25 -15.28 68.29
CA TRP A 8 38.95 -14.69 68.65
C TRP A 8 38.64 -13.43 67.83
N VAL A 9 39.65 -12.59 67.55
CA VAL A 9 39.49 -11.43 66.66
C VAL A 9 39.17 -11.87 65.23
N LEU A 10 39.83 -12.91 64.71
CA LEU A 10 39.51 -13.49 63.40
C LEU A 10 38.08 -14.05 63.34
N ALA A 11 37.63 -14.72 64.40
CA ALA A 11 36.27 -15.22 64.49
C ALA A 11 35.23 -14.09 64.42
N ILE A 12 35.45 -12.99 65.14
CA ILE A 12 34.57 -11.81 65.10
C ILE A 12 34.62 -11.12 63.74
N ALA A 13 35.80 -10.97 63.15
CA ALA A 13 35.97 -10.35 61.84
C ALA A 13 35.24 -11.16 60.74
N CYS A 14 35.36 -12.49 60.77
CA CYS A 14 34.67 -13.38 59.84
C CYS A 14 33.14 -13.32 60.03
N LEU A 15 32.67 -13.26 61.28
CA LEU A 15 31.24 -13.13 61.57
C LEU A 15 30.67 -11.79 61.07
N LEU A 16 31.38 -10.68 61.30
CA LEU A 16 30.98 -9.37 60.79
C LEU A 16 31.03 -9.31 59.26
N ALA A 17 32.07 -9.88 58.65
CA ALA A 17 32.18 -9.97 57.19
C ALA A 17 31.04 -10.81 56.60
N GLY A 18 30.71 -11.95 57.22
CA GLY A 18 29.61 -12.82 56.82
C GLY A 18 28.25 -12.14 56.92
N ILE A 19 27.99 -11.40 58.00
CA ILE A 19 26.76 -10.61 58.16
C ILE A 19 26.68 -9.51 57.10
N GLY A 20 27.78 -8.80 56.85
CA GLY A 20 27.85 -7.75 55.84
C GLY A 20 27.54 -8.29 54.44
N ILE A 21 28.21 -9.38 54.05
CA ILE A 21 28.00 -10.03 52.74
C ILE A 21 26.57 -10.60 52.64
N GLY A 22 26.07 -11.21 53.70
CA GLY A 22 24.70 -11.76 53.75
C GLY A 22 23.62 -10.68 53.62
N ALA A 23 23.76 -9.57 54.33
CA ALA A 23 22.84 -8.43 54.25
C ALA A 23 22.87 -7.77 52.87
N LEU A 24 24.07 -7.61 52.28
CA LEU A 24 24.22 -7.06 50.94
C LEU A 24 23.58 -7.98 49.89
N GLY A 25 23.80 -9.28 50.01
CA GLY A 25 23.17 -10.29 49.17
C GLY A 25 21.64 -10.22 49.26
N TYR A 26 21.09 -10.24 50.47
CA TYR A 26 19.65 -10.14 50.69
C TYR A 26 19.06 -8.83 50.13
N HIS A 27 19.75 -7.70 50.29
CA HIS A 27 19.29 -6.42 49.77
C HIS A 27 19.28 -6.38 48.23
N LEU A 28 20.29 -6.96 47.58
CA LEU A 28 20.36 -7.08 46.12
C LEU A 28 19.26 -8.00 45.57
N LEU A 29 19.03 -9.13 46.23
CA LEU A 29 17.97 -10.09 45.87
C LEU A 29 16.57 -9.49 46.07
N ASN A 30 16.35 -8.77 47.18
CA ASN A 30 15.09 -8.08 47.47
C ASN A 30 14.84 -6.90 46.52
N ALA A 31 15.88 -6.13 46.17
CA ALA A 31 15.79 -5.08 45.15
C ALA A 31 15.56 -5.67 43.74
N SER A 32 16.15 -6.83 43.45
CA SER A 32 15.98 -7.56 42.19
C SER A 32 14.56 -8.11 42.02
N ALA A 33 13.92 -8.58 43.10
CA ALA A 33 12.54 -9.06 43.07
C ALA A 33 11.56 -8.02 42.50
N GLY A 34 11.66 -6.76 42.92
CA GLY A 34 10.85 -5.66 42.35
C GLY A 34 11.14 -5.40 40.87
N ASN A 35 12.36 -5.67 40.41
CA ASN A 35 12.76 -5.50 39.01
C ASN A 35 12.22 -6.62 38.12
N THR A 36 12.13 -7.86 38.62
CA THR A 36 11.53 -8.98 37.87
C THR A 36 10.04 -8.76 37.58
N GLN A 37 9.32 -8.14 38.50
CA GLN A 37 7.90 -7.82 38.32
C GLN A 37 7.70 -6.72 37.27
N ARG A 38 8.60 -5.72 37.22
CA ARG A 38 8.64 -4.72 36.14
C ARG A 38 9.01 -5.33 34.79
N LEU A 39 9.88 -6.34 34.75
CA LEU A 39 10.21 -7.08 33.53
C LEU A 39 8.97 -7.83 32.98
N ARG A 40 8.19 -8.47 33.86
CA ARG A 40 6.94 -9.14 33.48
C ARG A 40 5.89 -8.17 32.96
N GLN A 41 5.76 -6.99 33.59
CA GLN A 41 4.86 -5.95 33.10
C GLN A 41 5.26 -5.48 31.69
N ARG A 42 6.56 -5.24 31.47
CA ARG A 42 7.06 -4.88 30.13
C ARG A 42 6.83 -5.99 29.11
N LEU A 43 6.98 -7.27 29.47
CA LEU A 43 6.66 -8.37 28.57
C LEU A 43 5.19 -8.40 28.18
N ALA A 44 4.28 -8.20 29.14
CA ALA A 44 2.85 -8.15 28.86
C ALA A 44 2.48 -6.96 27.95
N GLU A 45 3.12 -5.80 28.14
CA GLU A 45 2.95 -4.64 27.26
C GLU A 45 3.47 -4.92 25.84
N ARG A 46 4.65 -5.55 25.70
CA ARG A 46 5.22 -5.92 24.40
C ARG A 46 4.41 -6.99 23.67
N GLU A 47 3.88 -7.97 24.38
CA GLU A 47 3.00 -8.99 23.79
C GLU A 47 1.73 -8.35 23.24
N ARG A 48 1.18 -7.34 23.92
CA ARG A 48 0.03 -6.58 23.44
C ARG A 48 0.37 -5.77 22.19
N GLU A 49 1.50 -5.07 22.17
CA GLU A 49 1.99 -4.33 21.00
C GLU A 49 2.18 -5.26 19.78
N LEU A 50 2.74 -6.46 19.99
CA LEU A 50 2.93 -7.46 18.95
C LEU A 50 1.60 -8.03 18.44
N ALA A 51 0.63 -8.24 19.33
CA ALA A 51 -0.70 -8.70 18.95
C ALA A 51 -1.41 -7.67 18.07
N GLU A 52 -1.34 -6.38 18.43
CA GLU A 52 -1.93 -5.29 17.67
C GLU A 52 -1.28 -5.10 16.30
N LEU A 53 0.06 -5.19 16.23
CA LEU A 53 0.78 -5.13 14.94
C LEU A 53 0.42 -6.31 14.04
N LYS A 54 0.31 -7.51 14.62
CA LYS A 54 -0.10 -8.72 13.90
C LYS A 54 -1.51 -8.57 13.33
N ASP A 55 -2.44 -8.04 14.13
CA ASP A 55 -3.84 -7.84 13.74
C ASP A 55 -3.95 -6.83 12.58
N GLY A 56 -3.22 -5.70 12.68
CA GLY A 56 -3.15 -4.72 11.60
C GLY A 56 -2.51 -5.26 10.31
N MET A 57 -1.55 -6.18 10.43
CA MET A 57 -0.95 -6.84 9.26
C MET A 57 -1.92 -7.83 8.61
N SER A 58 -2.74 -8.58 9.38
CA SER A 58 -3.79 -9.43 8.79
C SER A 58 -4.81 -8.60 8.02
N ASP A 59 -5.24 -7.46 8.54
CA ASP A 59 -6.15 -6.56 7.82
C ASP A 59 -5.53 -6.03 6.53
N GLY A 60 -4.24 -5.69 6.56
CA GLY A 60 -3.48 -5.28 5.38
C GLY A 60 -3.40 -6.39 4.32
N LEU A 61 -3.12 -7.63 4.74
CA LEU A 61 -3.07 -8.79 3.85
C LEU A 61 -4.45 -9.13 3.28
N GLU A 62 -5.53 -9.01 4.07
CA GLU A 62 -6.89 -9.23 3.59
C GLU A 62 -7.28 -8.17 2.56
N ARG A 63 -6.93 -6.90 2.78
CA ARG A 63 -7.12 -5.84 1.79
C ARG A 63 -6.35 -6.16 0.50
N ILE A 64 -5.07 -6.52 0.60
CA ILE A 64 -4.27 -6.89 -0.57
C ILE A 64 -4.88 -8.07 -1.31
N ALA A 65 -5.36 -9.09 -0.61
CA ALA A 65 -6.02 -10.24 -1.22
C ALA A 65 -7.28 -9.83 -1.99
N ARG A 66 -8.11 -8.93 -1.42
CA ARG A 66 -9.30 -8.39 -2.10
C ARG A 66 -8.95 -7.58 -3.35
N LEU A 67 -7.91 -6.75 -3.28
CA LEU A 67 -7.41 -6.00 -4.44
C LEU A 67 -6.85 -6.94 -5.53
N ALA A 68 -6.14 -8.00 -5.14
CA ALA A 68 -5.65 -9.00 -6.09
C ALA A 68 -6.80 -9.73 -6.80
N GLU A 69 -7.85 -10.09 -6.04
CA GLU A 69 -9.03 -10.75 -6.59
C GLU A 69 -9.84 -9.83 -7.53
N SER A 70 -9.95 -8.53 -7.21
CA SER A 70 -10.59 -7.57 -8.12
C SER A 70 -9.78 -7.40 -9.40
N LEU A 71 -8.45 -7.26 -9.31
CA LEU A 71 -7.57 -7.14 -10.46
C LEU A 71 -7.64 -8.38 -11.36
N GLN A 72 -7.71 -9.58 -10.78
CA GLN A 72 -7.88 -10.81 -11.54
C GLN A 72 -9.22 -10.86 -12.27
N ARG A 73 -10.31 -10.44 -11.61
CA ARG A 73 -11.63 -10.33 -12.26
C ARG A 73 -11.63 -9.31 -13.39
N GLU A 74 -11.02 -8.15 -13.19
CA GLU A 74 -10.90 -7.10 -14.21
C GLU A 74 -10.06 -7.58 -15.40
N SER A 75 -8.94 -8.27 -15.16
CA SER A 75 -8.11 -8.86 -16.21
C SER A 75 -8.91 -9.84 -17.08
N HIS A 76 -9.69 -10.73 -16.45
CA HIS A 76 -10.51 -11.70 -17.18
C HIS A 76 -11.64 -11.02 -17.96
N SER A 77 -12.27 -9.98 -17.39
CA SER A 77 -13.27 -9.18 -18.11
C SER A 77 -12.67 -8.48 -19.33
N LEU A 78 -11.45 -7.94 -19.20
CA LEU A 78 -10.75 -7.28 -20.28
C LEU A 78 -10.34 -8.27 -21.38
N GLU A 79 -9.92 -9.48 -21.02
CA GLU A 79 -9.66 -10.55 -21.98
C GLU A 79 -10.92 -10.92 -22.77
N GLN A 80 -12.06 -11.08 -22.10
CA GLN A 80 -13.35 -11.35 -22.76
C GLN A 80 -13.77 -10.22 -23.70
N GLU A 81 -13.67 -8.96 -23.25
CA GLU A 81 -14.02 -7.81 -24.08
C GLU A 81 -13.07 -7.67 -25.27
N ALA A 82 -11.78 -7.98 -25.09
CA ALA A 82 -10.80 -8.01 -26.19
C ALA A 82 -11.12 -9.12 -27.20
N GLU A 83 -11.53 -10.31 -26.76
CA GLU A 83 -12.00 -11.38 -27.64
C GLU A 83 -13.26 -10.98 -28.41
N GLU A 84 -14.28 -10.45 -27.72
CA GLU A 84 -15.49 -9.94 -28.36
C GLU A 84 -15.19 -8.83 -29.37
N ALA A 85 -14.29 -7.90 -29.04
CA ALA A 85 -13.87 -6.85 -29.92
C ALA A 85 -13.18 -7.43 -31.16
N ARG A 86 -12.28 -8.41 -31.00
CA ARG A 86 -11.63 -9.11 -32.12
C ARG A 86 -12.63 -9.83 -33.01
N GLU A 87 -13.62 -10.52 -32.45
CA GLU A 87 -14.68 -11.16 -33.24
C GLU A 87 -15.52 -10.15 -34.00
N ARG A 88 -15.95 -9.06 -33.35
CA ARG A 88 -16.73 -7.99 -34.00
C ARG A 88 -15.93 -7.29 -35.11
N LEU A 89 -14.66 -6.98 -34.87
CA LEU A 89 -13.76 -6.36 -35.84
C LEU A 89 -13.47 -7.32 -37.00
N GLY A 90 -13.22 -8.60 -36.72
CA GLY A 90 -13.04 -9.66 -37.72
C GLY A 90 -14.28 -9.91 -38.56
N ALA A 91 -15.47 -9.88 -37.96
CA ALA A 91 -16.74 -9.99 -38.68
C ALA A 91 -17.01 -8.76 -39.56
N ARG A 92 -16.64 -7.55 -39.09
CA ARG A 92 -16.74 -6.32 -39.90
C ARG A 92 -15.72 -6.31 -41.05
N SER A 93 -14.50 -6.82 -40.86
CA SER A 93 -13.51 -6.91 -41.92
C SER A 93 -13.92 -7.94 -42.97
N LEU A 94 -14.42 -9.11 -42.56
CA LEU A 94 -15.01 -10.09 -43.48
C LEU A 94 -16.22 -9.54 -44.21
N ARG A 95 -17.13 -8.83 -43.53
CA ARG A 95 -18.28 -8.17 -44.17
C ARG A 95 -17.85 -7.10 -45.16
N ARG A 96 -16.83 -6.29 -44.83
CA ARG A 96 -16.30 -5.27 -45.73
C ARG A 96 -15.65 -5.90 -46.95
N GLN A 97 -14.86 -6.96 -46.77
CA GLN A 97 -14.24 -7.71 -47.86
C GLN A 97 -15.29 -8.38 -48.76
N ALA A 98 -16.38 -8.91 -48.19
CA ALA A 98 -17.51 -9.44 -48.94
C ALA A 98 -18.28 -8.34 -49.71
N LEU A 99 -18.44 -7.14 -49.12
CA LEU A 99 -19.04 -6.00 -49.81
C LEU A 99 -18.19 -5.51 -50.98
N ASP A 100 -16.87 -5.45 -50.79
CA ASP A 100 -15.91 -5.01 -51.80
C ASP A 100 -15.81 -6.02 -52.96
N ALA A 101 -15.90 -7.32 -52.66
CA ALA A 101 -15.98 -8.38 -53.67
C ALA A 101 -17.29 -8.38 -54.48
N VAL A 102 -18.37 -7.81 -53.93
CA VAL A 102 -19.69 -7.70 -54.59
C VAL A 102 -19.83 -6.40 -55.39
N SER A 103 -18.95 -5.42 -55.20
CA SER A 103 -19.04 -4.10 -55.85
C SER A 103 -17.86 -3.81 -56.79
N PRO A 104 -17.80 -4.39 -58.00
CA PRO A 104 -16.91 -3.88 -59.02
C PRO A 104 -17.52 -2.61 -59.63
N ALA A 105 -16.77 -1.51 -59.56
CA ALA A 105 -16.95 -0.26 -60.31
C ALA A 105 -18.13 0.66 -59.92
N ALA A 106 -17.80 1.75 -59.22
CA ALA A 106 -18.36 3.06 -59.54
C ALA A 106 -17.32 4.16 -59.23
N ALA A 107 -17.03 4.95 -60.26
CA ALA A 107 -16.05 6.01 -60.27
C ALA A 107 -16.37 7.17 -59.31
N THR A 108 -15.30 7.86 -58.91
CA THR A 108 -15.21 9.12 -58.14
C THR A 108 -16.29 10.16 -58.42
N PRO A 109 -16.64 10.97 -57.40
CA PRO A 109 -16.10 12.34 -57.45
C PRO A 109 -15.38 12.75 -56.16
N THR A 110 -14.30 13.49 -56.38
CA THR A 110 -13.46 14.21 -55.42
C THR A 110 -14.29 15.05 -54.45
N THR A 111 -14.43 14.60 -53.21
CA THR A 111 -14.58 15.47 -52.05
C THR A 111 -13.48 15.01 -51.12
N GLU A 112 -12.42 15.82 -50.99
CA GLU A 112 -11.39 15.56 -49.98
C GLU A 112 -12.09 15.35 -48.64
N PRO A 113 -11.88 14.20 -47.97
CA PRO A 113 -12.41 14.02 -46.63
C PRO A 113 -11.75 15.08 -45.76
N ALA A 114 -12.58 15.91 -45.10
CA ALA A 114 -12.09 16.88 -44.13
C ALA A 114 -11.14 16.15 -43.16
N ALA A 115 -9.91 16.65 -43.05
CA ALA A 115 -8.89 16.04 -42.21
C ALA A 115 -9.47 15.80 -40.80
N PRO A 116 -9.19 14.63 -40.17
CA PRO A 116 -9.65 14.34 -38.83
C PRO A 116 -9.30 15.51 -37.91
N ARG A 117 -10.31 16.02 -37.21
CA ARG A 117 -10.12 17.16 -36.32
C ARG A 117 -9.17 16.73 -35.21
N ASP A 118 -8.02 17.40 -35.12
CA ASP A 118 -7.05 17.17 -34.06
C ASP A 118 -7.60 17.76 -32.75
N TYR A 119 -8.02 16.91 -31.83
CA TYR A 119 -8.52 17.29 -30.51
C TYR A 119 -7.38 17.47 -29.49
N ALA A 120 -6.13 17.29 -29.93
CA ALA A 120 -4.93 17.49 -29.15
C ALA A 120 -4.18 18.77 -29.57
N ASP A 121 -4.89 19.77 -30.12
CA ASP A 121 -4.38 21.13 -30.17
C ASP A 121 -4.30 21.64 -28.72
N GLY A 122 -3.19 21.35 -28.05
CA GLY A 122 -2.95 21.45 -26.60
C GLY A 122 -3.13 22.83 -25.95
N ASN A 123 -3.82 23.75 -26.62
CA ASN A 123 -4.11 25.09 -26.20
C ASN A 123 -5.62 25.36 -25.95
N ARG A 124 -6.55 24.44 -26.28
CA ARG A 124 -8.00 24.68 -26.14
C ARG A 124 -8.83 23.48 -25.62
N GLY A 125 -8.23 22.62 -24.81
CA GLY A 125 -8.94 21.52 -24.13
C GLY A 125 -9.41 21.88 -22.72
N THR A 126 -10.34 21.11 -22.15
CA THR A 126 -10.75 21.20 -20.73
C THR A 126 -9.63 20.90 -19.73
N LEU A 127 -8.46 20.47 -20.23
CA LEU A 127 -7.25 20.17 -19.49
C LEU A 127 -6.18 21.28 -19.62
N SER A 128 -6.44 22.36 -20.36
CA SER A 128 -5.50 23.49 -20.37
C SER A 128 -5.63 24.27 -19.07
N GLU A 129 -4.49 24.74 -18.54
CA GLU A 129 -4.44 25.49 -17.27
C GLU A 129 -5.23 26.81 -17.33
N ASP A 130 -5.49 27.31 -18.53
CA ASP A 130 -6.27 28.51 -18.81
C ASP A 130 -7.79 28.25 -18.92
N PHE A 131 -8.24 27.00 -18.82
CA PHE A 131 -9.65 26.65 -18.99
C PHE A 131 -10.48 27.24 -17.85
N GLY A 132 -11.28 28.26 -18.16
CA GLY A 132 -12.10 29.00 -17.19
C GLY A 132 -11.45 30.25 -16.59
N LEU A 133 -10.22 30.62 -17.00
CA LEU A 133 -9.49 31.78 -16.48
C LEU A 133 -9.52 33.03 -17.37
N LYS A 134 -10.05 32.94 -18.61
CA LYS A 134 -10.25 34.08 -19.49
C LYS A 134 -11.73 34.49 -19.50
N GLN A 135 -12.03 35.68 -18.95
CA GLN A 135 -13.30 36.37 -19.20
C GLN A 135 -13.34 36.79 -20.67
N ASP A 136 -14.48 36.51 -21.29
CA ASP A 136 -14.79 36.53 -22.71
C ASP A 136 -14.20 37.67 -23.55
N ASP A 137 -13.55 37.30 -24.66
CA ASP A 137 -13.86 37.93 -25.95
C ASP A 137 -13.69 36.90 -27.09
N ALA A 138 -14.80 36.61 -27.76
CA ALA A 138 -14.95 35.79 -28.97
C ALA A 138 -14.93 34.25 -28.84
N SER A 139 -16.01 33.67 -28.30
CA SER A 139 -16.82 32.68 -29.06
C SER A 139 -17.98 32.16 -28.20
N THR A 140 -19.18 32.69 -28.42
CA THR A 140 -20.43 32.11 -27.91
C THR A 140 -20.63 30.72 -28.52
N PRO A 141 -20.69 29.63 -27.74
CA PRO A 141 -21.11 28.34 -28.26
C PRO A 141 -22.63 28.36 -28.42
N GLN A 142 -23.10 28.49 -29.67
CA GLN A 142 -24.51 28.34 -29.98
C GLN A 142 -24.91 26.85 -29.87
N PRO A 143 -25.94 26.49 -29.10
CA PRO A 143 -26.34 25.09 -28.97
C PRO A 143 -26.97 24.56 -30.28
N PRO A 144 -26.77 23.27 -30.62
CA PRO A 144 -27.29 22.68 -31.84
C PRO A 144 -28.82 22.61 -31.83
N ARG A 145 -29.44 23.15 -32.88
CA ARG A 145 -30.83 22.87 -33.26
C ARG A 145 -30.87 21.48 -33.88
N TYR A 146 -31.68 20.59 -33.28
CA TYR A 146 -32.12 19.35 -33.93
C TYR A 146 -33.10 19.67 -35.06
#